data_AF-A0AAU5XIS6-F1
#
_entry.id   AF-A0AAU5XIS6-F1
#
_cell.length_a   1.000
_cell.length_b   1.000
_cell.length_c   1.000
_cell.angle_alpha   90.00
_cell.angle_beta   90.00
_cell.angle_gamma   90.00
#
_symmetry.space_group_name_H-M   'P 1'
#
loop_
_entity.id
_entity.type
_entity.pdbx_description
1 polymer ?
#
loop_
_entity_poly.entity_id
_entity_poly.type
_entity_poly.pdbx_seq_one_letter_code
_entity_poly.pdbx_strand_id
1 'polypeptide(L)'
;MSAERWYRLLLRAYPAGHRDELLGTLLETGADRRTSSARESAALVRGAFSARARRRADLPVRWWADGLHLAALALAVAAFGAVTPELPDWPLRPAVFALLVVTVLYGRFRVAAPIAVFAAVQNGVGVFPWMRVQSTDVRFGASLWLLAGVLLVLAVRRRACPRSRWWFVVPAAMLVDSLFLTVGPGELTAFLELGLMATGLCATVAARDLRWLLASAVHLLPAVLGYLHDPHRPVSPQDVVYHAALAGLLLATAVAARHARRRV
;
A
#
# COMPACT_ATOMS: atom_id res chain seq x y z
N MET A 1 -10.33 -27.34 -13.53
CA MET A 1 -9.18 -26.64 -14.16
C MET A 1 -7.97 -27.55 -14.03
N SER A 2 -7.25 -27.88 -15.13
CA SER A 2 -6.09 -28.80 -15.06
C SER A 2 -4.90 -28.18 -14.30
N ALA A 3 -4.09 -29.01 -13.65
CA ALA A 3 -2.91 -28.57 -12.90
C ALA A 3 -1.94 -27.76 -13.77
N GLU A 4 -1.76 -28.14 -15.04
CA GLU A 4 -0.96 -27.40 -16.02
C GLU A 4 -1.51 -25.97 -16.26
N ARG A 5 -2.83 -25.80 -16.44
CA ARG A 5 -3.43 -24.47 -16.59
C ARG A 5 -3.22 -23.62 -15.33
N TRP A 6 -3.34 -24.22 -14.16
CA TRP A 6 -3.09 -23.53 -12.89
C TRP A 6 -1.63 -23.12 -12.73
N TYR A 7 -0.67 -24.00 -13.04
CA TYR A 7 0.75 -23.66 -13.00
C TYR A 7 1.13 -22.60 -14.03
N ARG A 8 0.60 -22.66 -15.25
CA ARG A 8 0.77 -21.58 -16.23
C ARG A 8 0.22 -20.26 -15.73
N LEU A 9 -0.94 -20.27 -15.06
CA LEU A 9 -1.51 -19.07 -14.43
C LEU A 9 -0.56 -18.52 -13.36
N LEU A 10 -0.06 -19.37 -12.46
CA LEU A 10 0.89 -18.98 -11.41
C LEU A 10 2.22 -18.48 -11.97
N LEU A 11 2.75 -19.12 -13.01
CA LEU A 11 4.03 -18.78 -13.63
C LEU A 11 3.98 -17.49 -14.46
N ARG A 12 2.79 -16.94 -14.78
CA ARG A 12 2.67 -15.54 -15.25
C ARG A 12 3.27 -14.56 -14.24
N ALA A 13 3.40 -14.95 -12.97
CA ALA A 13 4.08 -14.17 -11.95
C ALA A 13 5.63 -14.20 -12.05
N TYR A 14 6.23 -15.12 -12.81
CA TYR A 14 7.68 -15.15 -13.02
C TYR A 14 8.11 -14.23 -14.19
N PRO A 15 9.38 -13.79 -14.24
CA PRO A 15 9.96 -13.18 -15.44
C PRO A 15 9.97 -14.16 -16.63
N ALA A 16 9.82 -13.68 -17.86
CA ALA A 16 9.60 -14.53 -19.04
C ALA A 16 10.65 -15.64 -19.23
N GLY A 17 11.92 -15.38 -18.91
CA GLY A 17 13.02 -16.31 -19.22
C GLY A 17 13.15 -17.56 -18.34
N HIS A 18 12.37 -17.72 -17.25
CA HIS A 18 12.47 -18.91 -16.37
C HIS A 18 11.16 -19.72 -16.32
N ARG A 19 10.13 -19.30 -17.07
CA ARG A 19 8.79 -19.88 -16.94
C ARG A 19 8.70 -21.28 -17.52
N ASP A 20 9.28 -21.48 -18.70
CA ASP A 20 9.13 -22.72 -19.45
C ASP A 20 9.96 -23.84 -18.83
N GLU A 21 11.16 -23.52 -18.32
CA GLU A 21 11.99 -24.44 -17.56
C GLU A 21 11.31 -24.89 -16.26
N LEU A 22 10.81 -23.95 -15.45
CA LEU A 22 10.08 -24.28 -14.22
C LEU A 22 8.80 -25.08 -14.48
N LEU A 23 8.08 -24.77 -15.56
CA LEU A 23 6.90 -25.54 -15.94
C LEU A 23 7.28 -26.97 -16.34
N GLY A 24 8.35 -27.13 -17.12
CA GLY A 24 8.89 -28.43 -17.51
C GLY A 24 9.22 -29.29 -16.29
N THR A 25 10.02 -28.75 -15.36
CA THR A 25 10.39 -29.46 -14.13
C THR A 25 9.16 -29.84 -13.29
N LEU A 26 8.17 -28.94 -13.14
CA LEU A 26 6.96 -29.22 -12.35
C LEU A 26 6.09 -30.33 -12.98
N LEU A 27 5.98 -30.36 -14.31
CA LEU A 27 5.23 -31.39 -15.01
C LEU A 27 5.96 -32.74 -14.99
N GLU A 28 7.29 -32.73 -15.09
CA GLU A 28 8.12 -33.93 -15.02
C GLU A 28 8.08 -34.56 -13.61
N THR A 29 8.19 -33.74 -12.56
CA THR A 29 8.14 -34.20 -11.15
C THR A 29 6.72 -34.55 -10.68
N GLY A 30 5.69 -34.20 -11.48
CA GLY A 30 4.29 -34.24 -11.11
C GLY A 30 3.39 -35.00 -12.09
N ALA A 31 3.96 -35.79 -12.99
CA ALA A 31 3.29 -36.35 -14.18
C ALA A 31 1.93 -37.03 -13.90
N ASP A 32 1.77 -37.69 -12.74
CA ASP A 32 0.53 -38.39 -12.37
C ASP A 32 -0.47 -37.56 -11.54
N ARG A 33 -0.15 -36.31 -11.17
CA ARG A 33 -0.99 -35.52 -10.25
C ARG A 33 -2.06 -34.72 -10.99
N ARG A 34 -3.34 -35.00 -10.68
CA ARG A 34 -4.49 -34.24 -11.21
C ARG A 34 -4.68 -32.86 -10.55
N THR A 35 -4.14 -32.63 -9.36
CA THR A 35 -4.31 -31.39 -8.60
C THR A 35 -2.98 -30.86 -8.06
N SER A 36 -2.85 -29.52 -8.02
CA SER A 36 -1.70 -28.84 -7.45
C SER A 36 -1.79 -28.80 -5.92
N SER A 37 -0.69 -29.08 -5.24
CA SER A 37 -0.61 -28.91 -3.78
C SER A 37 -0.69 -27.42 -3.42
N ALA A 38 -1.42 -27.10 -2.33
CA ALA A 38 -1.47 -25.75 -1.78
C ALA A 38 -0.07 -25.26 -1.36
N ARG A 39 0.76 -26.15 -0.82
CA ARG A 39 2.15 -25.86 -0.40
C ARG A 39 3.03 -25.54 -1.60
N GLU A 40 2.86 -26.27 -2.70
CA GLU A 40 3.59 -26.08 -3.94
C GLU A 40 3.19 -24.77 -4.63
N SER A 41 1.89 -24.48 -4.67
CA SER A 41 1.36 -23.20 -5.15
C SER A 41 1.93 -22.02 -4.32
N ALA A 42 1.93 -22.13 -2.99
CA ALA A 42 2.52 -21.13 -2.11
C ALA A 42 4.03 -20.96 -2.32
N ALA A 43 4.76 -22.07 -2.52
CA ALA A 43 6.19 -22.03 -2.82
C ALA A 43 6.47 -21.31 -4.16
N LEU A 44 5.68 -21.58 -5.20
CA LEU A 44 5.81 -20.94 -6.51
C LEU A 44 5.50 -19.45 -6.45
N VAL A 45 4.43 -19.04 -5.77
CA VAL A 45 4.10 -17.62 -5.57
C VAL A 45 5.23 -16.90 -4.84
N ARG A 46 5.74 -17.50 -3.76
CA ARG A 46 6.87 -16.94 -2.99
C ARG A 46 8.15 -16.84 -3.82
N GLY A 47 8.45 -17.85 -4.64
CA GLY A 47 9.60 -17.83 -5.55
C GLY A 47 9.45 -16.76 -6.63
N ALA A 48 8.25 -16.60 -7.21
CA ALA A 48 7.95 -15.58 -8.23
C ALA A 48 8.17 -14.18 -7.68
N PHE A 49 7.67 -13.95 -6.46
CA PHE A 49 7.81 -12.70 -5.74
C PHE A 49 9.28 -12.40 -5.46
N SER A 50 10.02 -13.38 -4.96
CA SER A 50 11.45 -13.26 -4.67
C SER A 50 12.26 -12.94 -5.94
N ALA A 51 11.99 -13.63 -7.05
CA ALA A 51 12.65 -13.42 -8.33
C ALA A 51 12.39 -12.01 -8.88
N ARG A 52 11.15 -11.53 -8.82
CA ARG A 52 10.79 -10.16 -9.23
C ARG A 52 11.43 -9.10 -8.36
N ALA A 53 11.49 -9.34 -7.05
CA ALA A 53 12.08 -8.39 -6.13
C ALA A 53 13.60 -8.23 -6.35
N ARG A 54 14.33 -9.35 -6.56
CA ARG A 54 15.76 -9.31 -6.91
C ARG A 54 16.00 -8.54 -8.21
N ARG A 55 15.24 -8.84 -9.26
CA ARG A 55 15.31 -8.10 -10.54
C ARG A 55 15.07 -6.60 -10.41
N ARG A 56 14.29 -6.17 -9.41
CA ARG A 56 14.04 -4.75 -9.09
C ARG A 56 15.07 -4.14 -8.15
N ALA A 57 15.79 -4.95 -7.37
CA ALA A 57 16.95 -4.50 -6.60
C ALA A 57 18.11 -4.13 -7.53
N ASP A 58 18.22 -4.79 -8.68
CA ASP A 58 19.24 -4.49 -9.71
C ASP A 58 18.95 -3.21 -10.51
N LEU A 59 17.74 -2.63 -10.38
CA LEU A 59 17.43 -1.36 -11.03
C LEU A 59 18.12 -0.20 -10.28
N PRO A 60 18.63 0.82 -10.99
CA PRO A 60 19.39 1.94 -10.39
C PRO A 60 18.54 2.90 -9.51
N VAL A 61 17.30 2.53 -9.18
CA VAL A 61 16.42 3.33 -8.32
C VAL A 61 16.82 3.10 -6.86
N ARG A 62 17.13 4.20 -6.15
CA ARG A 62 17.45 4.14 -4.72
C ARG A 62 16.26 3.55 -3.96
N TRP A 63 16.50 2.47 -3.22
CA TRP A 63 15.46 1.72 -2.50
C TRP A 63 14.56 2.63 -1.66
N TRP A 64 15.10 3.62 -0.95
CA TRP A 64 14.31 4.52 -0.10
C TRP A 64 13.30 5.37 -0.90
N ALA A 65 13.61 5.77 -2.14
CA ALA A 65 12.71 6.56 -2.96
C ALA A 65 11.50 5.73 -3.40
N ASP A 66 11.73 4.45 -3.73
CA ASP A 66 10.64 3.51 -4.03
C ASP A 66 9.79 3.24 -2.78
N GLY A 67 10.41 3.11 -1.60
CA GLY A 67 9.70 3.00 -0.32
C GLY A 67 8.83 4.23 -0.02
N LEU A 68 9.36 5.44 -0.22
CA LEU A 68 8.60 6.69 -0.08
C LEU A 68 7.46 6.81 -1.09
N HIS A 69 7.65 6.36 -2.33
CA HIS A 69 6.58 6.34 -3.32
C HIS A 69 5.46 5.39 -2.91
N LEU A 70 5.80 4.23 -2.35
CA LEU A 70 4.82 3.31 -1.79
C LEU A 70 4.08 3.92 -0.60
N ALA A 71 4.80 4.61 0.29
CA ALA A 71 4.20 5.32 1.42
C ALA A 71 3.21 6.40 0.96
N ALA A 72 3.61 7.21 -0.02
CA ALA A 72 2.77 8.25 -0.60
C ALA A 72 1.51 7.67 -1.24
N LEU A 73 1.62 6.53 -1.93
CA LEU A 73 0.46 5.86 -2.51
C LEU A 73 -0.49 5.34 -1.42
N ALA A 74 0.05 4.71 -0.37
CA ALA A 74 -0.77 4.22 0.75
C ALA A 74 -1.49 5.37 1.46
N LEU A 75 -0.79 6.47 1.77
CA LEU A 75 -1.38 7.66 2.36
C LEU A 75 -2.44 8.30 1.46
N ALA A 76 -2.20 8.40 0.15
CA ALA A 76 -3.18 8.97 -0.78
C ALA A 76 -4.44 8.10 -0.90
N VAL A 77 -4.29 6.77 -0.91
CA VAL A 77 -5.42 5.83 -0.96
C VAL A 77 -6.22 5.87 0.35
N ALA A 78 -5.54 5.87 1.50
CA ALA A 78 -6.20 6.02 2.80
C ALA A 78 -6.96 7.36 2.87
N ALA A 79 -6.35 8.45 2.41
CA ALA A 79 -7.01 9.74 2.40
C ALA A 79 -8.20 9.80 1.44
N PHE A 80 -8.13 9.11 0.29
CA PHE A 80 -9.26 8.96 -0.62
C PHE A 80 -10.40 8.18 0.04
N GLY A 81 -10.12 7.02 0.65
CA GLY A 81 -11.14 6.22 1.35
C GLY A 81 -11.80 6.96 2.52
N ALA A 82 -11.06 7.83 3.20
CA ALA A 82 -11.63 8.64 4.27
C ALA A 82 -12.65 9.68 3.77
N VAL A 83 -12.54 10.13 2.51
CA VAL A 83 -13.48 11.10 1.93
C VAL A 83 -14.52 10.48 1.02
N THR A 84 -14.40 9.20 0.63
CA THR A 84 -15.39 8.56 -0.26
C THR A 84 -16.83 8.60 0.26
N PRO A 85 -17.13 8.50 1.58
CA PRO A 85 -18.51 8.63 2.05
C PRO A 85 -19.16 9.97 1.73
N GLU A 86 -18.37 11.02 1.47
CA GLU A 86 -18.85 12.35 1.08
C GLU A 86 -19.24 12.44 -0.41
N LEU A 87 -19.06 11.37 -1.19
CA LEU A 87 -19.30 11.36 -2.63
C LEU A 87 -20.73 11.75 -3.05
N PRO A 88 -21.81 11.34 -2.35
CA PRO A 88 -23.17 11.72 -2.72
C PRO A 88 -23.44 13.22 -2.58
N ASP A 89 -22.88 13.85 -1.54
CA ASP A 89 -23.16 15.25 -1.20
C ASP A 89 -22.15 16.22 -1.82
N TRP A 90 -20.86 15.83 -1.86
CA TRP A 90 -19.73 16.71 -2.19
C TRP A 90 -18.72 16.01 -3.11
N PRO A 91 -19.09 15.65 -4.36
CA PRO A 91 -18.28 14.79 -5.23
C PRO A 91 -16.93 15.39 -5.62
N LEU A 92 -16.79 16.72 -5.55
CA LEU A 92 -15.54 17.41 -5.90
C LEU A 92 -14.38 17.04 -4.98
N ARG A 93 -14.63 16.83 -3.68
CA ARG A 93 -13.55 16.51 -2.74
C ARG A 93 -13.00 15.10 -3.01
N PRO A 94 -13.80 14.01 -3.07
CA PRO A 94 -13.30 12.70 -3.50
C PRO A 94 -12.64 12.73 -4.88
N ALA A 95 -13.13 13.52 -5.83
CA ALA A 95 -12.50 13.65 -7.15
C ALA A 95 -11.07 14.21 -7.09
N VAL A 96 -10.79 15.19 -6.22
CA VAL A 96 -9.43 15.71 -6.01
C VAL A 96 -8.53 14.62 -5.42
N PHE A 97 -9.03 13.85 -4.45
CA PHE A 97 -8.25 12.74 -3.86
C PHE A 97 -8.05 11.58 -4.85
N ALA A 98 -9.01 11.28 -5.71
CA ALA A 98 -8.85 10.32 -6.80
C ALA A 98 -7.77 10.78 -7.79
N LEU A 99 -7.77 12.06 -8.17
CA LEU A 99 -6.72 12.66 -8.99
C LEU A 99 -5.34 12.57 -8.29
N LEU A 100 -5.29 12.81 -6.98
CA LEU A 100 -4.08 12.64 -6.20
C LEU A 100 -3.57 11.20 -6.25
N VAL A 101 -4.42 10.20 -6.02
CA VAL A 101 -4.06 8.77 -6.14
C VAL A 101 -3.53 8.46 -7.53
N VAL A 102 -4.22 8.90 -8.58
CA VAL A 102 -3.81 8.69 -9.99
C VAL A 102 -2.44 9.30 -10.26
N THR A 103 -2.23 10.56 -9.89
CA THR A 103 -0.95 11.25 -10.13
C THR A 103 0.21 10.61 -9.35
N VAL A 104 -0.01 10.20 -8.10
CA VAL A 104 0.97 9.44 -7.31
C VAL A 104 1.27 8.10 -7.97
N LEU A 105 0.25 7.35 -8.39
CA LEU A 105 0.41 6.04 -9.02
C LEU A 105 1.29 6.11 -10.28
N TYR A 106 1.06 7.12 -11.12
CA TYR A 106 1.84 7.36 -12.34
C TYR A 106 3.22 7.99 -12.08
N GLY A 107 3.57 8.29 -10.83
CA GLY A 107 4.85 8.91 -10.47
C GLY A 107 4.94 10.40 -10.86
N ARG A 108 3.81 11.07 -11.10
CA ARG A 108 3.74 12.49 -11.47
C ARG A 108 3.83 13.38 -10.23
N PHE A 109 4.89 13.24 -9.45
CA PHE A 109 5.02 13.89 -8.13
C PHE A 109 5.00 15.42 -8.18
N ARG A 110 5.47 16.03 -9.27
CA ARG A 110 5.40 17.49 -9.45
C ARG A 110 3.97 18.02 -9.55
N VAL A 111 3.03 17.18 -10.01
CA VAL A 111 1.61 17.51 -10.07
C VAL A 111 0.93 17.08 -8.77
N ALA A 112 1.30 15.92 -8.23
CA ALA A 112 0.73 15.42 -6.97
C ALA A 112 1.06 16.33 -5.76
N ALA A 113 2.28 16.87 -5.69
CA ALA A 113 2.74 17.69 -4.57
C ALA A 113 1.88 18.96 -4.36
N PRO A 114 1.62 19.83 -5.37
CA PRO A 114 0.76 20.99 -5.15
C PRO A 114 -0.68 20.60 -4.81
N ILE A 115 -1.20 19.48 -5.35
CA ILE A 115 -2.53 18.96 -4.98
C ILE A 115 -2.56 18.55 -3.49
N ALA A 116 -1.54 17.84 -3.01
CA ALA A 116 -1.44 17.42 -1.62
C ALA A 116 -1.26 18.60 -0.66
N VAL A 117 -0.44 19.60 -1.03
CA VAL A 117 -0.28 20.84 -0.26
C VAL A 117 -1.60 21.60 -0.19
N PHE A 118 -2.29 21.74 -1.32
CA PHE A 118 -3.61 22.36 -1.37
C PHE A 118 -4.60 21.65 -0.44
N ALA A 119 -4.69 20.32 -0.53
CA ALA A 119 -5.55 19.52 0.35
C ALA A 119 -5.18 19.69 1.83
N ALA A 120 -3.89 19.71 2.19
CA ALA A 120 -3.43 19.88 3.56
C ALA A 120 -3.74 21.27 4.13
N VAL A 121 -3.48 22.33 3.36
CA VAL A 121 -3.80 23.71 3.73
C VAL A 121 -5.31 23.88 3.87
N GLN A 122 -6.06 23.37 2.90
CA GLN A 122 -7.51 23.46 2.91
C GLN A 122 -8.14 22.69 4.08
N ASN A 123 -7.56 21.57 4.47
CA ASN A 123 -7.97 20.82 5.67
C ASN A 123 -7.72 21.60 6.97
N GLY A 124 -6.64 22.37 7.05
CA GLY A 124 -6.30 23.15 8.24
C GLY A 124 -7.01 24.51 8.33
N VAL A 125 -7.18 25.20 7.20
CA VAL A 125 -7.68 26.57 7.15
C VAL A 125 -9.16 26.64 6.77
N GLY A 126 -9.67 25.66 6.00
CA GLY A 126 -11.08 25.61 5.62
C GLY A 126 -11.52 26.76 4.69
N VAL A 127 -10.65 27.22 3.79
CA VAL A 127 -10.91 28.35 2.88
C VAL A 127 -12.12 28.09 1.98
N PHE A 128 -12.18 26.91 1.35
CA PHE A 128 -13.26 26.51 0.44
C PHE A 128 -14.38 25.71 1.14
N PRO A 129 -15.66 26.16 1.08
CA PRO A 129 -16.77 25.50 1.78
C PRO A 129 -17.00 24.03 1.40
N TRP A 130 -16.92 23.71 0.11
CA TRP A 130 -17.09 22.35 -0.43
C TRP A 130 -15.93 21.40 -0.06
N MET A 131 -14.87 21.93 0.56
CA MET A 131 -13.72 21.19 1.02
C MET A 131 -13.48 21.44 2.51
N ARG A 132 -14.46 22.02 3.23
CA ARG A 132 -14.43 22.12 4.69
C ARG A 132 -14.67 20.75 5.27
N VAL A 133 -13.79 20.37 6.16
CA VAL A 133 -13.79 19.07 6.82
C VAL A 133 -14.94 19.05 7.82
N GLN A 134 -15.84 18.07 7.74
CA GLN A 134 -16.73 17.75 8.85
C GLN A 134 -15.99 17.01 9.97
N SER A 135 -14.90 16.31 9.67
CA SER A 135 -14.02 15.69 10.66
C SER A 135 -12.96 16.67 11.19
N THR A 136 -13.04 17.04 12.45
CA THR A 136 -11.96 17.73 13.19
C THR A 136 -10.76 16.80 13.47
N ASP A 137 -10.55 15.76 12.66
CA ASP A 137 -9.56 14.73 12.95
C ASP A 137 -8.16 15.21 12.57
N VAL A 138 -7.40 15.60 13.60
CA VAL A 138 -5.99 16.00 13.51
C VAL A 138 -5.14 14.92 12.83
N ARG A 139 -5.52 13.64 12.93
CA ARG A 139 -4.81 12.53 12.25
C ARG A 139 -4.87 12.66 10.74
N PHE A 140 -6.02 13.03 10.21
CA PHE A 140 -6.21 13.21 8.77
C PHE A 140 -5.44 14.44 8.27
N GLY A 141 -5.43 15.53 9.04
CA GLY A 141 -4.59 16.69 8.72
C GLY A 141 -3.09 16.34 8.71
N ALA A 142 -2.62 15.61 9.72
CA ALA A 142 -1.23 15.18 9.82
C ALA A 142 -0.83 14.24 8.66
N SER A 143 -1.71 13.33 8.24
CA SER A 143 -1.45 12.43 7.12
C SER A 143 -1.32 13.18 5.79
N LEU A 144 -2.11 14.24 5.58
CA LEU A 144 -2.02 15.10 4.40
C LEU A 144 -0.71 15.89 4.35
N TRP A 145 -0.29 16.47 5.47
CA TRP A 145 1.00 17.18 5.54
C TRP A 145 2.18 16.23 5.33
N LEU A 146 2.12 15.03 5.91
CA LEU A 146 3.12 14.00 5.69
C LEU A 146 3.17 13.57 4.22
N LEU A 147 2.02 13.33 3.59
CA LEU A 147 1.91 13.02 2.17
C LEU A 147 2.51 14.14 1.31
N ALA A 148 2.18 15.39 1.59
CA ALA A 148 2.74 16.55 0.89
C ALA A 148 4.27 16.61 1.02
N GLY A 149 4.81 16.43 2.23
CA GLY A 149 6.24 16.40 2.48
C GLY A 149 6.96 15.29 1.71
N VAL A 150 6.41 14.06 1.73
CA VAL A 150 6.95 12.93 0.97
C VAL A 150 6.93 13.21 -0.53
N LEU A 151 5.83 13.77 -1.05
CA LEU A 151 5.70 14.10 -2.47
C LEU A 151 6.64 15.22 -2.91
N LEU A 152 6.91 16.21 -2.06
CA LEU A 152 7.91 17.26 -2.32
C LEU A 152 9.32 16.66 -2.43
N VAL A 153 9.70 15.78 -1.48
CA VAL A 153 10.97 15.06 -1.52
C VAL A 153 11.11 14.25 -2.81
N LEU A 154 10.04 13.55 -3.23
CA LEU A 154 10.02 12.78 -4.46
C LEU A 154 10.00 13.67 -5.72
N ALA A 155 9.34 14.82 -5.72
CA ALA A 155 9.27 15.74 -6.86
C ALA A 155 10.63 16.34 -7.22
N VAL A 156 11.48 16.57 -6.22
CA VAL A 156 12.87 17.01 -6.40
C VAL A 156 13.73 15.88 -7.01
N ARG A 157 13.38 14.62 -6.76
CA ARG A 157 14.14 13.44 -7.19
C ARG A 157 13.54 12.88 -8.48
N ARG A 158 14.13 13.24 -9.63
CA ARG A 158 13.63 13.04 -11.01
C ARG A 158 13.35 11.59 -11.48
N ARG A 159 13.39 10.54 -10.66
CA ARG A 159 13.26 9.14 -11.12
C ARG A 159 12.45 8.28 -10.16
N ALA A 160 11.16 8.14 -10.43
CA ALA A 160 10.40 6.96 -10.01
C ALA A 160 9.73 6.34 -11.23
N CYS A 161 9.67 5.01 -11.24
CA CYS A 161 8.93 4.28 -12.25
C CYS A 161 7.43 4.31 -11.89
N PRO A 162 6.54 4.43 -12.89
CA PRO A 162 5.11 4.24 -12.67
C PRO A 162 4.84 2.89 -11.98
N ARG A 163 3.88 2.88 -11.05
CA ARG A 163 3.47 1.65 -10.38
C ARG A 163 2.58 0.82 -11.29
N SER A 164 2.45 -0.45 -10.94
CA SER A 164 1.57 -1.39 -11.63
C SER A 164 0.12 -0.90 -11.59
N ARG A 165 -0.60 -0.99 -12.72
CA ARG A 165 -2.02 -0.62 -12.81
C ARG A 165 -2.92 -1.46 -11.88
N TRP A 166 -2.45 -2.62 -11.43
CA TRP A 166 -3.15 -3.45 -10.43
C TRP A 166 -3.44 -2.71 -9.12
N TRP A 167 -2.67 -1.67 -8.79
CA TRP A 167 -2.95 -0.84 -7.62
C TRP A 167 -4.27 -0.06 -7.71
N PHE A 168 -4.88 0.09 -8.90
CA PHE A 168 -6.22 0.68 -9.03
C PHE A 168 -7.33 -0.17 -8.42
N VAL A 169 -7.08 -1.46 -8.17
CA VAL A 169 -8.07 -2.34 -7.52
C VAL A 169 -8.44 -1.81 -6.14
N VAL A 170 -7.48 -1.24 -5.39
CA VAL A 170 -7.73 -0.73 -4.03
C VAL A 170 -8.68 0.47 -4.00
N PRO A 171 -8.40 1.61 -4.68
CA PRO A 171 -9.33 2.74 -4.71
C PRO A 171 -10.65 2.39 -5.42
N ALA A 172 -10.64 1.50 -6.41
CA ALA A 172 -11.88 1.03 -7.04
C ALA A 172 -12.75 0.23 -6.05
N ALA A 173 -12.15 -0.63 -5.23
CA ALA A 173 -12.88 -1.36 -4.19
C ALA A 173 -13.47 -0.41 -3.13
N MET A 174 -12.72 0.62 -2.71
CA MET A 174 -13.24 1.65 -1.80
C MET A 174 -14.40 2.45 -2.40
N LEU A 175 -14.31 2.77 -3.69
CA LEU A 175 -15.39 3.46 -4.41
C LEU A 175 -16.65 2.59 -4.51
N VAL A 176 -16.49 1.30 -4.85
CA VAL A 176 -17.61 0.34 -4.91
C VAL A 176 -18.24 0.17 -3.53
N ASP A 177 -17.42 0.06 -2.48
CA ASP A 177 -17.90 -0.02 -1.10
C ASP A 177 -18.74 1.19 -0.74
N SER A 178 -18.22 2.40 -0.96
CA SER A 178 -18.93 3.64 -0.67
C SER A 178 -20.22 3.86 -1.49
N LEU A 179 -20.33 3.26 -2.68
CA LEU A 179 -21.49 3.42 -3.56
C LEU A 179 -22.57 2.35 -3.33
N PHE A 180 -22.19 1.16 -2.89
CA PHE A 180 -23.08 -0.01 -2.93
C PHE A 180 -23.14 -0.81 -1.63
N LEU A 181 -22.13 -0.70 -0.76
CA LEU A 181 -22.03 -1.51 0.45
C LEU A 181 -22.31 -0.65 1.68
N THR A 182 -23.00 -1.25 2.66
CA THR A 182 -23.29 -0.64 3.97
C THR A 182 -22.24 -0.99 5.01
N VAL A 183 -21.07 -1.49 4.59
CA VAL A 183 -19.97 -1.81 5.51
C VAL A 183 -19.52 -0.51 6.17
N GLY A 184 -19.34 -0.55 7.49
CA GLY A 184 -18.87 0.62 8.21
C GLY A 184 -17.54 1.12 7.64
N PRO A 185 -17.38 2.41 7.30
CA PRO A 185 -16.20 2.94 6.60
C PRO A 185 -14.88 2.68 7.34
N GLY A 186 -14.93 2.47 8.66
CA GLY A 186 -13.78 2.10 9.48
C GLY A 186 -13.30 0.65 9.30
N GLU A 187 -14.21 -0.31 9.06
CA GLU A 187 -13.87 -1.74 9.03
C GLU A 187 -13.13 -2.12 7.75
N LEU A 188 -13.60 -1.65 6.60
CA LEU A 188 -12.93 -1.90 5.31
C LEU A 188 -11.55 -1.24 5.27
N THR A 189 -11.46 -0.02 5.79
CA THR A 189 -10.18 0.70 5.91
C THR A 189 -9.20 -0.07 6.80
N ALA A 190 -9.64 -0.50 7.98
CA ALA A 190 -8.81 -1.32 8.89
C ALA A 190 -8.35 -2.63 8.22
N PHE A 191 -9.25 -3.32 7.51
CA PHE A 191 -8.93 -4.55 6.79
C PHE A 191 -7.89 -4.31 5.68
N LEU A 192 -8.06 -3.23 4.91
CA LEU A 192 -7.11 -2.85 3.86
C LEU A 192 -5.74 -2.46 4.43
N GLU A 193 -5.69 -1.66 5.50
CA GLU A 193 -4.45 -1.24 6.15
C GLU A 193 -3.69 -2.45 6.74
N LEU A 194 -4.39 -3.34 7.46
CA LEU A 194 -3.83 -4.58 7.98
C LEU A 194 -3.36 -5.51 6.86
N GLY A 195 -4.16 -5.66 5.79
CA GLY A 195 -3.82 -6.47 4.63
C GLY A 195 -2.58 -5.96 3.90
N LEU A 196 -2.45 -4.64 3.73
CA LEU A 196 -1.29 -3.99 3.13
C LEU A 196 -0.03 -4.18 3.99
N MET A 197 -0.15 -4.01 5.31
CA MET A 197 0.94 -4.24 6.27
C MET A 197 1.41 -5.70 6.29
N ALA A 198 0.47 -6.64 6.35
CA ALA A 198 0.77 -8.07 6.30
C ALA A 198 1.44 -8.45 4.98
N THR A 199 0.97 -7.88 3.86
CA THR A 199 1.60 -8.07 2.54
C THR A 199 3.02 -7.50 2.53
N GLY A 200 3.25 -6.34 3.15
CA GLY A 200 4.57 -5.73 3.30
C GLY A 200 5.52 -6.58 4.14
N LEU A 201 5.03 -7.20 5.22
CA LEU A 201 5.79 -8.16 6.03
C LEU A 201 6.18 -9.39 5.20
N CYS A 202 5.20 -10.02 4.53
CA CYS A 202 5.44 -11.17 3.65
C CYS A 202 6.46 -10.83 2.55
N ALA A 203 6.34 -9.65 1.96
CA ALA A 203 7.27 -9.15 0.97
C ALA A 203 8.68 -8.97 1.56
N THR A 204 8.80 -8.41 2.76
CA THR A 204 10.08 -8.22 3.45
C THR A 204 10.73 -9.55 3.79
N VAL A 205 9.97 -10.52 4.28
CA VAL A 205 10.46 -11.87 4.60
C VAL A 205 10.91 -12.61 3.33
N ALA A 206 10.14 -12.54 2.24
CA ALA A 206 10.45 -13.24 1.00
C ALA A 206 11.59 -12.59 0.21
N ALA A 207 11.55 -11.26 0.07
CA ALA A 207 12.43 -10.51 -0.80
C ALA A 207 13.59 -9.81 -0.09
N ARG A 208 13.61 -9.77 1.24
CA ARG A 208 14.58 -9.01 2.05
C ARG A 208 14.55 -7.50 1.74
N ASP A 209 13.39 -6.98 1.37
CA ASP A 209 13.25 -5.62 0.86
C ASP A 209 12.83 -4.62 1.95
N LEU A 210 13.68 -3.64 2.21
CA LEU A 210 13.47 -2.58 3.22
C LEU A 210 12.43 -1.53 2.82
N ARG A 211 12.01 -1.52 1.55
CA ARG A 211 11.04 -0.55 1.02
C ARG A 211 9.71 -0.61 1.73
N TRP A 212 9.25 -1.82 2.03
CA TRP A 212 7.99 -2.07 2.73
C TRP A 212 8.05 -1.60 4.18
N LEU A 213 9.18 -1.82 4.86
CA LEU A 213 9.39 -1.30 6.21
C LEU A 213 9.29 0.23 6.26
N LEU A 214 9.96 0.91 5.32
CA LEU A 214 9.89 2.38 5.24
C LEU A 214 8.46 2.87 4.97
N ALA A 215 7.77 2.22 4.03
CA ALA A 215 6.40 2.59 3.71
C ALA A 215 5.45 2.38 4.91
N SER A 216 5.59 1.26 5.61
CA SER A 216 4.85 0.96 6.83
C SER A 216 5.13 1.96 7.93
N ALA A 217 6.39 2.32 8.17
CA ALA A 217 6.75 3.29 9.20
C ALA A 217 6.14 4.67 8.93
N VAL A 218 6.22 5.14 7.68
CA VAL A 218 5.63 6.43 7.27
C VAL A 218 4.11 6.40 7.37
N HIS A 219 3.47 5.30 6.98
CA HIS A 219 2.01 5.16 7.07
C HIS A 219 1.49 5.21 8.51
N LEU A 220 2.26 4.69 9.49
CA LEU A 220 1.84 4.68 10.90
C LEU A 220 2.11 5.99 11.65
N LEU A 221 2.94 6.87 11.09
CA LEU A 221 3.35 8.11 11.75
C LEU A 221 2.16 9.03 12.10
N PRO A 222 1.14 9.25 11.23
CA PRO A 222 -0.02 10.07 11.56
C PRO A 222 -0.85 9.50 12.73
N ALA A 223 -0.96 8.18 12.83
CA ALA A 223 -1.68 7.54 13.92
C ALA A 223 -1.00 7.81 15.27
N VAL A 224 0.33 7.68 15.33
CA VAL A 224 1.12 7.99 16.54
C VAL A 224 1.01 9.48 16.90
N LEU A 225 1.14 10.37 15.92
CA LEU A 225 1.02 11.81 16.15
C LEU A 225 -0.37 12.20 16.67
N GLY A 226 -1.43 11.55 16.19
CA GLY A 226 -2.78 11.78 16.68
C GLY A 226 -2.98 11.41 18.15
N TYR A 227 -2.34 10.34 18.63
CA TYR A 227 -2.37 9.98 20.05
C TYR A 227 -1.57 10.95 20.93
N LEU A 228 -0.44 11.45 20.41
CA LEU A 228 0.37 12.42 21.15
C LEU A 228 -0.30 13.79 21.26
N HIS A 229 -1.12 14.17 20.28
CA HIS A 229 -1.81 15.45 20.27
C HIS A 229 -2.99 15.51 21.25
N ASP A 230 -3.72 14.40 21.42
CA ASP A 230 -4.86 14.32 22.34
C ASP A 230 -4.76 13.04 23.19
N PRO A 231 -3.97 13.07 24.28
CA PRO A 231 -3.79 11.92 25.15
C PRO A 231 -5.06 11.56 25.95
N HIS A 232 -6.05 12.45 26.01
CA HIS A 232 -7.27 12.27 26.79
C HIS A 232 -8.44 11.73 25.96
N ARG A 233 -8.29 11.60 24.64
CA ARG A 233 -9.29 11.01 23.77
C ARG A 233 -9.66 9.60 24.27
N PRO A 234 -10.94 9.31 24.56
CA PRO A 234 -11.34 7.97 24.96
C PRO A 234 -11.02 7.00 23.83
N VAL A 235 -10.14 6.05 24.12
CA VAL A 235 -9.68 5.05 23.15
C VAL A 235 -10.60 3.84 23.28
N SER A 236 -11.29 3.48 22.20
CA SER A 236 -12.09 2.26 22.23
C SER A 236 -11.15 1.04 22.32
N PRO A 237 -11.58 -0.08 22.93
CA PRO A 237 -10.80 -1.32 22.93
C PRO A 237 -10.45 -1.77 21.50
N GLN A 238 -11.34 -1.52 20.53
CA GLN A 238 -11.11 -1.80 19.12
C GLN A 238 -9.95 -0.97 18.55
N ASP A 239 -9.88 0.33 18.88
CA ASP A 239 -8.76 1.19 18.48
C ASP A 239 -7.44 0.70 19.07
N VAL A 240 -7.42 0.28 20.34
CA VAL A 240 -6.21 -0.26 20.97
C VAL A 240 -5.73 -1.52 20.24
N VAL A 241 -6.64 -2.47 20.00
CA VAL A 241 -6.32 -3.73 19.29
C VAL A 241 -5.83 -3.44 17.87
N TYR A 242 -6.48 -2.51 17.18
CA TYR A 242 -6.11 -2.10 15.83
C TYR A 242 -4.68 -1.55 15.75
N HIS A 243 -4.35 -0.57 16.58
CA HIS A 243 -3.03 0.05 16.58
C HIS A 243 -1.94 -0.88 17.11
N ALA A 244 -2.27 -1.74 18.08
CA ALA A 244 -1.35 -2.79 18.54
C ALA A 244 -1.01 -3.79 17.42
N ALA A 245 -2.02 -4.21 16.63
CA ALA A 245 -1.80 -5.09 15.48
C ALA A 245 -0.90 -4.43 14.42
N LEU A 246 -1.15 -3.16 14.09
CA LEU A 246 -0.32 -2.40 13.17
C LEU A 246 1.13 -2.23 13.66
N ALA A 247 1.31 -1.88 14.94
CA ALA A 247 2.63 -1.74 15.55
C ALA A 247 3.38 -3.08 15.59
N GLY A 248 2.68 -4.17 15.90
CA GLY A 248 3.21 -5.53 15.84
C GLY A 248 3.69 -5.93 14.45
N LEU A 249 2.89 -5.64 13.40
CA LEU A 249 3.28 -5.89 12.01
C LEU A 249 4.50 -5.05 11.59
N LEU A 250 4.57 -3.78 12.01
CA LEU A 250 5.74 -2.94 11.77
C LEU A 250 7.00 -3.52 12.43
N LEU A 251 6.90 -3.91 13.70
CA LEU A 251 8.03 -4.48 14.44
C LEU A 251 8.48 -5.80 13.82
N ALA A 252 7.54 -6.68 13.46
CA ALA A 252 7.85 -7.93 12.76
C ALA A 252 8.57 -7.66 11.44
N THR A 253 8.15 -6.62 10.70
CA THR A 253 8.78 -6.21 9.44
C THR A 253 10.20 -5.71 9.68
N ALA A 254 10.43 -4.94 10.75
CA ALA A 254 11.76 -4.46 11.14
C ALA A 254 12.70 -5.60 11.53
N VAL A 255 12.21 -6.56 12.32
CA VAL A 255 12.96 -7.75 12.73
C VAL A 255 13.32 -8.61 11.52
N ALA A 256 12.36 -8.88 10.64
CA ALA A 256 12.59 -9.62 9.39
C ALA A 256 13.66 -8.94 8.51
N ALA A 257 13.56 -7.62 8.34
CA ALA A 257 14.55 -6.83 7.61
C ALA A 257 15.95 -6.86 8.25
N ARG A 258 16.04 -6.84 9.58
CA ARG A 258 17.32 -6.92 10.30
C ARG A 258 17.97 -8.30 10.14
N HIS A 259 17.20 -9.37 10.26
CA HIS A 259 17.72 -10.73 10.05
C HIS A 259 18.17 -10.95 8.60
N ALA A 260 17.47 -10.36 7.65
CA ALA A 260 17.84 -10.40 6.25
C ALA A 260 19.22 -9.78 5.97
N ARG A 261 19.57 -8.68 6.63
CA ARG A 261 20.89 -8.02 6.49
C ARG A 261 22.04 -8.80 7.12
N ARG A 262 21.80 -9.56 8.19
CA ARG A 262 22.85 -10.31 8.91
C ARG A 262 23.33 -11.58 8.18
N ARG A 263 22.60 -12.03 7.16
CA ARG A 263 22.89 -13.26 6.38
C ARG A 263 23.49 -12.97 5.00
N VAL A 264 23.93 -11.74 4.77
CA VAL A 264 24.67 -11.28 3.58
C VAL A 264 26.03 -10.84 4.08
#